data_AF-A0A2I0UUL7-F1
#
_entry.id   AF-A0A2I0UUL7-F1
#
_cell.length_a   1.000
_cell.length_b   1.000
_cell.length_c   1.000
_cell.angle_alpha   90.00
_cell.angle_beta   90.00
_cell.angle_gamma   90.00
#
_symmetry.space_group_name_H-M   'P 1'
#
loop_
_entity.id
_entity.type
_entity.pdbx_description
1 polymer ?
#
loop_
_entity_poly.entity_id
_entity_poly.type
_entity_poly.pdbx_seq_one_letter_code
_entity_poly.pdbx_strand_id
1 'polypeptide(L)'
;AYEEKLQLELNMDREEHGKKPFPPEKFEKEEWKEIKESTTDPESGYYVKDERTKPFAYSFHAATDEKGFVLGAIVTPGNVHDSHVLQPLVERVIQNVQKPI
;
A
#
# COMPACT_ATOMS: atom_id res chain seq x y z
N ALA A 1 2.23 17.70 7.92
CA ALA A 1 2.61 17.54 9.34
C ALA A 1 3.82 16.60 9.55
N TYR A 2 3.77 15.31 9.19
CA TYR A 2 4.95 14.42 9.32
C TYR A 2 5.97 14.65 8.20
N GLU A 3 5.49 14.79 6.96
CA GLU A 3 6.34 14.99 5.79
C GLU A 3 7.18 16.27 5.85
N GLU A 4 6.61 17.38 6.34
CA GLU A 4 7.34 18.66 6.47
C GLU A 4 8.51 18.56 7.46
N LYS A 5 8.34 17.82 8.56
CA LYS A 5 9.43 17.59 9.53
C LYS A 5 10.53 16.74 8.91
N LEU A 6 10.15 15.69 8.19
CA LEU A 6 11.10 14.81 7.50
C LEU A 6 11.90 15.60 6.45
N GLN A 7 11.24 16.47 5.67
CA GLN A 7 11.89 17.32 4.67
C GLN A 7 12.90 18.29 5.30
N LEU A 8 12.58 18.85 6.47
CA LEU A 8 13.46 19.76 7.20
C LEU A 8 14.72 19.04 7.69
N GLU A 9 14.56 17.86 8.31
CA GLU A 9 15.69 17.01 8.72
C GLU A 9 16.58 16.62 7.54
N LEU A 10 15.99 16.24 6.41
CA LEU A 10 16.71 15.87 5.19
C LEU A 10 17.48 17.05 4.58
N ASN A 11 16.93 18.26 4.64
CA ASN A 11 17.62 19.45 4.16
C ASN A 11 18.78 19.86 5.08
N MET A 12 18.62 19.74 6.40
CA MET A 12 19.72 19.98 7.34
C MET A 12 20.90 19.04 7.09
N ASP A 13 20.65 17.74 6.92
CA ASP A 13 21.69 16.76 6.59
C ASP A 13 22.40 17.10 5.27
N ARG A 14 21.66 17.58 4.26
CA ARG A 14 22.25 17.99 2.98
C ARG A 14 23.16 19.21 3.12
N GLU A 15 22.76 20.21 3.92
CA GLU A 15 23.57 21.40 4.19
C GLU A 15 24.86 21.05 4.93
N GLU A 16 24.79 20.15 5.92
CA GLU A 16 25.98 19.63 6.61
C GLU A 16 26.95 18.93 5.66
N HIS A 17 26.41 18.21 4.66
CA HIS A 17 27.19 17.54 3.63
C HIS A 17 27.54 18.44 2.42
N GLY A 18 27.32 19.76 2.51
CA GLY A 18 27.65 20.73 1.46
C GLY A 18 26.82 20.60 0.17
N LYS A 19 25.69 19.89 0.23
CA LYS A 19 24.75 19.71 -0.88
C LYS A 19 23.65 20.74 -0.80
N LYS A 20 23.20 21.23 -1.95
CA LYS A 20 22.07 22.17 -2.01
C LYS A 20 20.79 21.51 -1.47
N PRO A 21 19.95 22.24 -0.72
CA PRO A 21 18.65 21.75 -0.25
C PRO A 21 17.74 21.42 -1.44
N PHE A 22 16.74 20.57 -1.21
CA PHE A 22 15.80 20.22 -2.27
C PHE A 22 14.90 21.43 -2.62
N PRO A 23 14.64 21.70 -3.91
CA PRO A 23 13.70 22.75 -4.30
C PRO A 23 12.28 22.43 -3.79
N PRO A 24 11.53 23.42 -3.26
CA PRO A 24 10.16 23.22 -2.79
C PRO A 24 9.21 22.73 -3.90
N GLU A 25 9.46 23.13 -5.15
CA GLU A 25 8.71 22.68 -6.34
C GLU A 25 8.77 21.17 -6.60
N LYS A 26 9.77 20.45 -6.07
CA LYS A 26 9.78 18.98 -6.17
C LYS A 26 8.73 18.32 -5.29
N PHE A 27 8.29 19.00 -4.23
CA PHE A 27 7.33 18.47 -3.26
C PHE A 27 5.89 18.89 -3.59
N GLU A 28 5.71 19.97 -4.34
CA GLU A 28 4.39 20.47 -4.79
C GLU A 28 3.93 19.89 -6.14
N LYS A 29 4.75 19.07 -6.81
CA LYS A 29 4.27 18.37 -7.99
C LYS A 29 3.24 17.35 -7.55
N GLU A 30 1.97 17.74 -7.67
CA GLU A 30 0.86 16.81 -7.87
C GLU A 30 1.23 15.97 -9.09
N GLU A 31 1.89 14.85 -8.86
CA GLU A 31 2.18 13.87 -9.89
C GLU A 31 0.85 13.24 -10.29
N TRP A 32 0.20 13.83 -11.31
CA TRP A 32 -0.94 13.25 -11.98
C TRP A 32 -0.51 11.89 -12.53
N LYS A 33 -0.87 10.84 -11.81
CA LYS A 33 -0.59 9.46 -12.19
C LYS A 33 -1.75 8.97 -13.04
N GLU A 34 -1.48 8.63 -14.30
CA GLU A 34 -2.44 7.90 -15.11
C GLU A 34 -2.65 6.50 -14.52
N ILE A 35 -3.83 6.26 -13.95
CA ILE A 35 -4.22 4.97 -13.40
C ILE A 35 -5.11 4.28 -14.44
N LYS A 36 -4.76 3.04 -14.79
CA LYS A 36 -5.61 2.22 -15.64
C LYS A 36 -6.75 1.63 -14.80
N GLU A 37 -7.97 2.07 -15.07
CA GLU A 37 -9.20 1.52 -14.51
C GLU A 37 -9.94 0.66 -15.54
N SER A 38 -10.67 -0.35 -15.07
CA SER A 38 -11.49 -1.19 -15.92
C SER A 38 -12.82 -0.50 -16.19
N THR A 39 -13.24 -0.46 -17.46
CA THR A 39 -14.54 0.10 -17.86
C THR A 39 -15.73 -0.78 -17.47
N THR A 40 -15.49 -2.07 -17.19
CA THR A 40 -16.56 -3.02 -16.84
C THR A 40 -16.70 -3.18 -15.32
N ASP A 41 -15.60 -3.04 -14.59
CA ASP A 41 -15.57 -3.20 -13.14
C ASP A 41 -14.55 -2.23 -12.51
N PRO A 42 -14.99 -1.03 -12.08
CA PRO A 42 -14.10 -0.03 -11.50
C PRO A 42 -13.43 -0.44 -10.18
N GLU A 43 -13.96 -1.46 -9.48
CA GLU A 43 -13.39 -1.95 -8.23
C GLU A 43 -12.24 -2.95 -8.47
N SER A 44 -12.08 -3.43 -9.70
CA SER A 44 -10.99 -4.32 -10.08
C SER A 44 -9.67 -3.58 -10.24
N GLY A 45 -8.63 -4.06 -9.57
CA GLY A 45 -7.32 -3.43 -9.60
C GLY A 45 -6.48 -3.90 -10.77
N TYR A 46 -5.80 -2.98 -11.44
CA TYR A 46 -4.86 -3.32 -12.51
C TYR A 46 -3.62 -4.02 -11.94
N TYR A 47 -3.52 -5.33 -12.16
CA TYR A 47 -2.46 -6.16 -11.61
C TYR A 47 -1.39 -6.46 -12.67
N VAL A 48 -0.14 -6.17 -12.34
CA VAL A 48 1.01 -6.44 -13.22
C VAL A 48 2.02 -7.25 -12.41
N LYS A 49 2.01 -8.58 -12.62
CA LYS A 49 3.00 -9.48 -12.02
C LYS A 49 4.22 -9.66 -12.92
N ASP A 50 3.99 -9.81 -14.22
CA ASP A 50 4.98 -10.04 -15.26
C ASP A 50 4.60 -9.27 -16.54
N GLU A 51 5.54 -9.11 -17.49
CA GLU A 51 5.27 -8.41 -18.76
C GLU A 51 4.20 -9.07 -19.63
N ARG A 52 3.93 -10.36 -19.42
CA ARG A 52 3.11 -11.20 -20.30
C ARG A 52 1.60 -11.04 -20.12
N THR A 53 1.13 -10.80 -18.89
CA THR A 53 -0.30 -10.67 -18.60
C THR A 53 -0.54 -9.53 -17.63
N LYS A 54 -1.45 -8.63 -18.02
CA LYS A 54 -1.84 -7.46 -17.23
C LYS A 54 -3.36 -7.51 -16.98
N PRO A 55 -3.84 -8.47 -16.17
CA PRO A 55 -5.26 -8.61 -15.88
C PRO A 55 -5.73 -7.52 -14.91
N PHE A 56 -7.03 -7.26 -14.94
CA PHE A 56 -7.73 -6.68 -13.80
C PHE A 56 -8.08 -7.80 -12.82
N ALA A 57 -7.73 -7.63 -11.55
CA ALA A 57 -7.84 -8.69 -10.56
C ALA A 57 -8.27 -8.17 -9.18
N TYR A 58 -8.68 -9.11 -8.35
CA TYR A 58 -8.87 -8.95 -6.91
C TYR A 58 -7.86 -9.80 -6.17
N SER A 59 -7.28 -9.24 -5.12
CA SER A 59 -6.41 -9.96 -4.19
C SER A 59 -7.25 -10.42 -3.00
N PHE A 60 -7.16 -11.72 -2.69
CA PHE A 60 -7.82 -12.33 -1.55
C PHE A 60 -6.80 -12.58 -0.44
N HIS A 61 -6.89 -11.82 0.64
CA HIS A 61 -5.97 -11.89 1.78
C HIS A 61 -6.65 -12.63 2.91
N ALA A 62 -6.24 -13.87 3.17
CA ALA A 62 -6.84 -14.72 4.19
C ALA A 62 -5.85 -15.01 5.32
N ALA A 63 -6.32 -14.94 6.56
CA ALA A 63 -5.62 -15.39 7.74
C ALA A 63 -6.20 -16.73 8.18
N THR A 64 -5.33 -17.71 8.42
CA THR A 64 -5.72 -19.07 8.83
C THR A 64 -5.14 -19.43 10.20
N ASP A 65 -5.80 -20.34 10.91
CA ASP A 65 -5.21 -21.02 12.06
C ASP A 65 -4.18 -22.07 11.63
N GLU A 66 -3.52 -22.72 12.60
CA GLU A 66 -2.55 -23.80 12.34
C GLU A 66 -3.16 -25.02 11.63
N LYS A 67 -4.48 -25.19 11.71
CA LYS A 67 -5.23 -26.30 11.10
C LYS A 67 -5.78 -25.95 9.72
N GLY A 68 -5.55 -24.72 9.23
CA GLY A 68 -6.00 -24.23 7.94
C GLY A 68 -7.43 -23.68 7.92
N PHE A 69 -8.07 -23.45 9.07
CA PHE A 69 -9.36 -22.76 9.13
C PHE A 69 -9.17 -21.26 8.90
N VAL A 70 -9.97 -20.68 7.99
CA VAL A 70 -9.95 -19.25 7.72
C VAL A 70 -10.60 -18.49 8.88
N LEU A 71 -9.80 -17.71 9.59
CA LEU A 71 -10.22 -16.87 10.72
C LEU A 71 -10.69 -15.47 10.27
N GLY A 72 -10.22 -15.02 9.11
CA GLY A 72 -10.60 -13.74 8.53
C GLY A 72 -10.10 -13.62 7.10
N ALA A 73 -10.81 -12.82 6.31
CA ALA A 73 -10.40 -12.49 4.96
C ALA A 73 -10.73 -11.03 4.62
N ILE A 74 -9.88 -10.43 3.79
CA ILE A 74 -10.08 -9.12 3.18
C ILE A 74 -9.88 -9.27 1.68
N VAL A 75 -10.80 -8.72 0.90
CA VAL A 75 -10.70 -8.63 -0.55
C VAL A 75 -10.29 -7.21 -0.91
N THR A 76 -9.24 -7.06 -1.69
CA THR A 76 -8.80 -5.76 -2.20
C THR A 76 -8.66 -5.79 -3.71
N PRO A 77 -8.71 -4.62 -4.37
CA PRO A 77 -8.27 -4.50 -5.75
C PRO A 77 -6.83 -5.02 -5.91
N GLY A 78 -6.51 -5.63 -7.06
CA GLY A 78 -5.21 -6.23 -7.35
C GLY A 78 -4.03 -5.26 -7.38
N ASN A 79 -4.27 -3.95 -7.44
CA ASN A 79 -3.24 -2.91 -7.37
C ASN A 79 -2.88 -2.50 -5.93
N VAL A 80 -3.54 -3.06 -4.91
CA VAL A 80 -3.23 -2.81 -3.50
C VAL A 80 -2.10 -3.75 -3.05
N HIS A 81 -1.06 -3.18 -2.44
CA HIS A 81 0.08 -3.94 -1.94
C HIS A 81 -0.22 -4.59 -0.58
N ASP A 82 0.17 -5.86 -0.42
CA ASP A 82 -0.14 -6.71 0.74
C ASP A 82 0.28 -6.10 2.08
N SER A 83 1.35 -5.29 2.10
CA SER A 83 1.82 -4.59 3.31
C SER A 83 0.76 -3.67 3.92
N HIS A 84 -0.12 -3.09 3.10
CA HIS A 84 -1.23 -2.26 3.59
C HIS A 84 -2.41 -3.09 4.10
N VAL A 85 -2.50 -4.36 3.72
CA VAL A 85 -3.62 -5.24 4.04
C VAL A 85 -3.35 -6.11 5.26
N LEU A 86 -2.08 -6.39 5.56
CA LEU A 86 -1.69 -7.23 6.69
C LEU A 86 -2.22 -6.69 8.02
N GLN A 87 -1.96 -5.41 8.33
CA GLN A 87 -2.39 -4.78 9.58
C GLN A 87 -3.91 -4.87 9.80
N PRO A 88 -4.77 -4.40 8.86
CA PRO A 88 -6.22 -4.50 9.05
C PRO A 88 -6.72 -5.94 9.09
N LEU A 89 -6.06 -6.89 8.40
CA LEU A 89 -6.42 -8.30 8.47
C LEU A 89 -6.16 -8.87 9.87
N VAL A 90 -5.00 -8.56 10.47
CA VAL A 90 -4.65 -8.98 11.83
C VAL A 90 -5.60 -8.37 12.85
N GLU A 91 -5.88 -7.07 12.75
CA GLU A 91 -6.84 -6.38 13.64
C GLU A 91 -8.23 -7.04 13.59
N ARG A 92 -8.69 -7.39 12.38
CA ARG A 92 -9.97 -8.07 12.18
C ARG A 92 -9.98 -9.46 12.81
N VAL A 93 -8.89 -10.22 12.69
CA VAL A 93 -8.77 -11.54 13.35
C VAL A 93 -8.76 -11.38 14.87
N ILE A 94 -8.03 -10.40 15.41
CA ILE A 94 -8.02 -10.12 16.85
C ILE A 94 -9.42 -9.72 17.34
N GLN A 95 -10.16 -8.91 16.59
CA GLN A 95 -11.54 -8.56 16.98
C GLN A 95 -12.47 -9.78 17.01
N ASN A 96 -12.37 -10.66 16.01
CA ASN A 96 -13.28 -11.80 15.86
C ASN A 96 -12.92 -12.99 16.77
N VAL A 97 -11.62 -13.23 16.98
CA VAL A 97 -11.10 -14.45 17.63
C VAL A 97 -10.44 -14.13 18.99
N GLN A 98 -10.12 -12.86 19.27
CA GLN A 98 -9.46 -12.35 20.48
C GLN A 98 -8.05 -12.89 20.72
N LYS A 99 -7.93 -14.19 20.99
CA LYS A 99 -6.66 -14.91 21.10
C LYS A 99 -6.70 -16.14 20.21
N PRO A 100 -5.69 -16.37 19.36
CA PRO A 100 -5.51 -17.68 18.77
C PRO A 100 -5.33 -18.69 19.91
N ILE A 101 -6.11 -19.79 19.87
CA ILE A 101 -6.01 -20.91 20.81
C ILE A 101 -4.74 -21.69 20.51
#